data_AF-A0A398AKX9-F1
#
_entry.id   AF-A0A398AKX9-F1
#
_cell.length_a   1.000
_cell.length_b   1.000
_cell.length_c   1.000
_cell.angle_alpha   90.00
_cell.angle_beta   90.00
_cell.angle_gamma   90.00
#
_symmetry.space_group_name_H-M   'P 1'
#
loop_
_entity.id
_entity.type
_entity.pdbx_description
1 polymer ?
#
loop_
_entity_poly.entity_id
_entity_poly.type
_entity_poly.pdbx_seq_one_letter_code
_entity_poly.pdbx_strand_id
1 'polypeptide(L)'
;MRSATVFMVSCILMFFVLIHVKDVEAGLTPMGSLCGQKDIFIGRCGRDGSETCINDFVKKGGDGNRPYSCKCDNFGKKRICRCKVPC
;
A
#
# COMPACT_ATOMS: atom_id res chain seq x y z
N MET A 1 3.28 -12.17 42.39
CA MET A 1 3.75 -11.24 41.33
C MET A 1 3.99 -11.90 39.96
N ARG A 2 3.95 -13.23 39.84
CA ARG A 2 4.25 -13.96 38.59
C ARG A 2 3.12 -13.89 37.54
N SER A 3 1.87 -13.67 37.97
CA SER A 3 0.69 -13.61 37.10
C SER A 3 0.53 -12.25 36.40
N ALA A 4 0.88 -11.14 37.07
CA ALA A 4 0.83 -9.80 36.49
C ALA A 4 1.80 -9.62 35.31
N THR A 5 2.99 -10.22 35.41
CA THR A 5 3.98 -10.20 34.32
C THR A 5 3.52 -10.97 33.10
N VAL A 6 2.85 -12.13 33.29
CA VAL A 6 2.31 -12.92 32.17
C VAL A 6 1.18 -12.17 31.47
N PHE A 7 0.32 -11.49 32.23
CA PHE A 7 -0.77 -10.68 31.67
C PHE A 7 -0.23 -9.51 30.84
N MET A 8 0.77 -8.79 31.34
CA MET A 8 1.39 -7.68 30.60
C MET A 8 2.07 -8.14 29.31
N VAL A 9 2.79 -9.29 29.35
CA VAL A 9 3.41 -9.87 28.15
C VAL A 9 2.35 -10.29 27.13
N SER A 10 1.23 -10.88 27.58
CA SER A 10 0.11 -11.24 26.70
C SER A 10 -0.53 -10.02 26.05
N CYS A 11 -0.74 -8.93 26.80
CA CYS A 11 -1.26 -7.67 26.25
C CYS A 11 -0.33 -7.09 25.18
N ILE A 12 0.98 -7.07 25.43
CA ILE A 12 1.96 -6.55 24.46
C ILE A 12 1.92 -7.36 23.16
N LEU A 13 1.88 -8.70 23.24
CA LEU A 13 1.78 -9.57 22.07
C LEU A 13 0.50 -9.33 21.25
N MET A 14 -0.64 -9.14 21.90
CA MET A 14 -1.90 -8.79 21.24
C MET A 14 -1.80 -7.47 20.46
N PHE A 15 -1.18 -6.43 21.04
CA PHE A 15 -0.98 -5.16 20.35
C PHE A 15 -0.08 -5.29 19.14
N PHE A 16 0.99 -6.09 19.21
CA PHE A 16 1.84 -6.36 18.04
C PHE A 16 1.07 -7.04 16.90
N VAL A 17 0.22 -8.03 17.22
CA VAL A 17 -0.63 -8.70 16.20
C VAL A 17 -1.60 -7.70 15.56
N LEU A 18 -2.24 -6.83 16.35
CA LEU A 18 -3.17 -5.82 15.83
C LEU A 18 -2.48 -4.75 14.96
N ILE A 19 -1.24 -4.37 15.28
CA ILE A 19 -0.45 -3.45 14.44
C ILE A 19 -0.12 -4.11 13.10
N HIS A 20 0.27 -5.39 13.10
CA HIS A 20 0.53 -6.13 11.86
C HIS A 20 -0.71 -6.32 10.98
N VAL A 21 -1.89 -6.49 11.57
CA VAL A 21 -3.14 -6.66 10.81
C VAL A 21 -3.59 -5.36 10.13
N LYS A 22 -3.33 -4.17 10.73
CA LYS A 22 -3.70 -2.89 10.10
C LYS A 22 -2.91 -2.55 8.83
N ASP A 23 -1.75 -3.17 8.60
CA ASP A 23 -1.03 -3.08 7.32
C ASP A 23 -1.55 -4.08 6.28
N VAL A 24 -2.44 -5.01 6.66
CA VAL A 24 -3.05 -6.05 5.80
C VAL A 24 -4.56 -5.79 5.56
N GLU A 25 -5.14 -4.71 6.06
CA GLU A 25 -6.52 -4.33 5.72
C GLU A 25 -6.64 -3.52 4.40
N ALA A 26 -5.65 -3.61 3.51
CA ALA A 26 -5.75 -3.08 2.14
C ALA A 26 -6.37 -4.08 1.13
N GLY A 27 -6.84 -5.26 1.58
CA GLY A 27 -7.05 -6.43 0.72
C GLY A 27 -8.43 -7.08 0.69
N LEU A 28 -9.52 -6.40 1.07
CA LEU A 28 -10.87 -6.98 0.96
C LEU A 28 -11.66 -6.40 -0.21
N THR A 29 -11.35 -6.82 -1.43
CA THR A 29 -12.37 -6.85 -2.51
C THR A 29 -12.23 -8.12 -3.36
N PRO A 30 -13.30 -8.92 -3.53
CA PRO A 30 -13.24 -10.20 -4.24
C PRO A 30 -13.37 -9.98 -5.75
N MET A 31 -12.26 -10.01 -6.49
CA MET A 31 -12.25 -10.28 -7.94
C MET A 31 -10.81 -10.56 -8.40
N GLY A 32 -10.28 -11.76 -8.13
CA GLY A 32 -8.84 -12.02 -8.23
C GLY A 32 -8.08 -11.24 -7.15
N SER A 33 -7.02 -11.81 -6.59
CA SER A 33 -6.28 -11.16 -5.50
C SER A 33 -5.56 -9.93 -6.08
N LEU A 34 -6.16 -8.74 -5.93
CA LEU A 34 -5.56 -7.48 -6.37
C LEU A 34 -5.02 -6.75 -5.14
N CYS A 35 -3.70 -6.62 -5.07
CA CYS A 35 -3.03 -5.94 -3.97
C CYS A 35 -2.89 -4.44 -4.25
N GLY A 36 -3.05 -3.64 -3.21
CA GLY A 36 -2.76 -2.21 -3.25
C GLY A 36 -1.25 -1.95 -3.19
N GLN A 37 -0.71 -1.23 -4.17
CA GLN A 37 0.68 -0.78 -4.18
C GLN A 37 0.72 0.76 -4.18
N LYS A 38 1.55 1.36 -3.34
CA LYS A 38 1.68 2.83 -3.24
C LYS A 38 3.12 3.27 -3.39
N ASP A 39 3.33 4.34 -4.15
CA ASP A 39 4.64 4.99 -4.24
C ASP A 39 4.50 6.51 -4.47
N ILE A 40 5.60 7.24 -4.30
CA ILE A 40 5.66 8.70 -4.42
C ILE A 40 6.67 9.09 -5.50
N PHE A 41 6.20 9.81 -6.51
CA PHE A 41 7.02 10.30 -7.62
C PHE A 41 7.10 11.83 -7.63
N ILE A 42 8.12 12.36 -8.30
CA ILE A 42 8.30 13.81 -8.47
C ILE A 42 7.30 14.33 -9.50
N GLY A 43 6.81 15.56 -9.29
CA GLY A 43 5.86 16.22 -10.17
C GLY A 43 4.44 16.20 -9.63
N ARG A 44 3.49 16.75 -10.40
CA ARG A 44 2.07 16.80 -10.04
C ARG A 44 1.27 15.86 -10.93
N CYS A 45 0.07 15.50 -10.49
CA CYS A 45 -0.93 14.84 -11.31
C CYS A 45 -1.43 15.85 -12.36
N GLY A 46 -1.19 15.54 -13.63
CA GLY A 46 -1.82 16.22 -14.77
C GLY A 46 -3.13 15.53 -15.15
N ARG A 47 -3.64 15.86 -16.34
CA ARG A 47 -4.82 15.22 -16.93
C ARG A 47 -4.68 13.70 -16.98
N ASP A 48 -3.48 13.22 -17.30
CA ASP A 48 -3.15 11.80 -17.46
C ASP A 48 -2.37 11.24 -16.26
N GLY A 49 -2.62 11.77 -15.05
CA GLY A 49 -1.89 11.41 -13.84
C GLY A 49 -1.92 9.91 -13.53
N SER A 50 -3.04 9.25 -13.77
CA SER A 50 -3.20 7.80 -13.57
C SER A 50 -2.32 6.98 -14.52
N GLU A 51 -2.27 7.33 -15.80
CA GLU A 51 -1.41 6.64 -16.78
C GLU A 51 0.07 6.91 -16.49
N THR A 52 0.40 8.15 -16.11
CA THR A 52 1.74 8.51 -15.69
C THR A 52 2.21 7.64 -14.52
N CYS A 53 1.34 7.42 -13.52
CA CYS A 53 1.64 6.52 -12.41
C CYS A 53 1.89 5.08 -12.88
N ILE A 54 1.09 4.53 -13.79
CA ILE A 54 1.29 3.19 -14.35
C ILE A 54 2.68 3.10 -15.00
N ASN A 55 3.02 4.09 -15.83
CA ASN A 55 4.30 4.13 -16.54
C ASN A 55 5.49 4.27 -15.57
N ASP A 56 5.34 5.00 -14.47
CA ASP A 56 6.39 5.12 -13.45
C ASP A 56 6.63 3.78 -12.73
N PHE A 57 5.57 3.03 -12.41
CA PHE A 57 5.69 1.69 -11.83
C PHE A 57 6.36 0.69 -12.78
N VAL A 58 6.02 0.75 -14.07
CA VAL A 58 6.67 -0.05 -15.12
C VAL A 58 8.15 0.34 -15.27
N LYS A 59 8.48 1.63 -15.27
CA LYS A 59 9.87 2.09 -15.31
C LYS A 59 10.68 1.63 -14.10
N LYS A 60 10.06 1.55 -12.93
CA LYS A 60 10.72 1.14 -11.68
C LYS A 60 10.94 -0.38 -11.59
N GLY A 61 9.97 -1.19 -12.03
CA GLY A 61 9.96 -2.64 -11.82
C GLY A 61 9.91 -3.51 -13.08
N GLY A 62 9.94 -2.91 -14.27
CA GLY A 62 9.72 -3.59 -15.55
C GLY A 62 8.24 -3.87 -15.86
N ASP A 63 7.99 -4.41 -17.06
CA ASP A 63 6.62 -4.70 -17.54
C ASP A 63 5.87 -5.73 -16.69
N GLY A 64 6.60 -6.65 -16.03
CA GLY A 64 6.01 -7.61 -15.10
C GLY A 64 5.38 -6.97 -13.86
N ASN A 65 5.72 -5.71 -13.56
CA ASN A 65 5.17 -4.94 -12.44
C ASN A 65 4.11 -3.93 -12.91
N ARG A 66 3.51 -4.12 -14.10
CA ARG A 66 2.48 -3.22 -14.64
C ARG A 66 1.17 -3.34 -13.82
N PRO A 67 0.74 -2.27 -13.13
CA PRO A 67 -0.53 -2.28 -12.43
C PRO A 67 -1.73 -2.23 -13.38
N TYR A 68 -2.85 -2.82 -12.95
CA TYR A 68 -4.12 -2.80 -13.68
C TYR A 68 -4.77 -1.41 -13.71
N SER A 69 -4.65 -0.69 -12.60
CA SER A 69 -5.20 0.66 -12.46
C SER A 69 -4.43 1.43 -11.41
N CYS A 70 -4.39 2.76 -11.57
CA CYS A 70 -3.77 3.67 -10.61
C CYS A 70 -4.66 4.90 -10.39
N LYS A 71 -4.57 5.45 -9.17
CA LYS A 71 -5.03 6.80 -8.83
C LYS A 71 -3.82 7.67 -8.55
N CYS A 72 -3.90 8.94 -8.95
CA CYS A 72 -2.88 9.94 -8.73
C CYS A 72 -3.40 11.03 -7.80
N ASP A 73 -2.64 11.35 -6.77
CA ASP A 73 -2.98 12.40 -5.82
C ASP A 73 -1.83 13.39 -5.66
N ASN A 74 -2.14 14.68 -5.69
CA ASN A 74 -1.14 15.73 -5.52
C ASN A 74 -0.72 15.85 -4.05
N PHE A 75 0.59 15.85 -3.80
CA PHE A 75 1.20 16.11 -2.49
C PHE A 75 2.32 17.15 -2.63
N GLY A 76 1.93 18.43 -2.59
CA GLY A 76 2.85 19.56 -2.77
C GLY A 76 3.45 19.64 -4.17
N LYS A 77 4.75 19.31 -4.28
CA LYS A 77 5.51 19.21 -5.54
C LYS A 77 5.73 17.75 -6.00
N LYS A 78 5.13 16.80 -5.29
CA LYS A 78 5.18 15.36 -5.55
C LYS A 78 3.77 14.83 -5.88
N ARG A 79 3.72 13.65 -6.48
CA ARG A 79 2.48 12.90 -6.72
C ARG A 79 2.54 11.57 -5.99
N ILE A 80 1.45 11.20 -5.35
CA ILE A 80 1.27 9.89 -4.73
C ILE A 80 0.50 9.04 -5.74
N CYS A 81 1.07 7.90 -6.10
CA CYS A 81 0.45 6.92 -6.98
C CYS A 81 -0.05 5.74 -6.15
N ARG A 82 -1.35 5.45 -6.25
CA ARG A 82 -2.01 4.32 -5.58
C ARG A 82 -2.55 3.37 -6.63
N CYS A 83 -1.93 2.21 -6.77
CA CYS A 83 -2.17 1.28 -7.85
C CYS A 83 -2.70 -0.07 -7.35
N LYS A 84 -3.35 -0.82 -8.24
CA LYS A 84 -3.77 -2.20 -8.03
C LYS A 84 -2.93 -3.12 -8.91
N VAL A 85 -2.27 -4.10 -8.32
CA VAL A 85 -1.40 -5.08 -9.00
C VAL A 85 -1.92 -6.50 -8.75
N PRO A 86 -1.63 -7.45 -9.65
CA PRO A 86 -1.90 -8.85 -9.37
C PRO A 86 -1.06 -9.32 -8.17
N CYS A 87 -1.74 -10.03 -7.27
CA CYS A 87 -1.21 -10.92 -6.25
C CYS A 87 -2.18 -12.11 -6.13
#